data_AF-A0A8X6K791-F1
#
_entry.id   AF-A0A8X6K791-F1
#
_cell.length_a   1.000
_cell.length_b   1.000
_cell.length_c   1.000
_cell.angle_alpha   90.00
_cell.angle_beta   90.00
_cell.angle_gamma   90.00
#
_symmetry.space_group_name_H-M   'P 1'
#
loop_
_entity.id
_entity.type
_entity.pdbx_description
1 polymer ?
#
loop_
_entity_poly.entity_id
_entity_poly.type
_entity_poly.pdbx_seq_one_letter_code
_entity_poly.pdbx_strand_id
1 'polypeptide(L)'
;MLNDVVGNSELANNSFLKQVFLQTVIFCINVNAFEYNVRILLDSGPEKAYISKFMAVALKLKVLGEETVVYGLFGGIQRKEANTQKISVNMNNIDKRFSCKLDAN
;
A
#
# COMPACT_ATOMS: atom_id res chain seq x y z
N MET A 1 5.39 -33.53 -8.23
CA MET A 1 5.89 -32.17 -8.55
C MET A 1 4.70 -31.38 -9.05
N LEU A 2 4.14 -30.49 -8.22
CA LEU A 2 3.11 -29.55 -8.68
C LEU A 2 3.83 -28.45 -9.45
N ASN A 3 3.39 -28.21 -10.68
CA ASN A 3 3.85 -27.09 -11.48
C ASN A 3 3.27 -25.81 -10.87
N ASP A 4 4.12 -25.00 -10.23
CA ASP A 4 3.79 -23.62 -9.94
C ASP A 4 3.68 -22.88 -11.28
N VAL A 5 2.45 -22.72 -11.75
CA VAL A 5 2.13 -21.69 -12.75
C VAL A 5 2.25 -20.36 -12.00
N VAL A 6 3.47 -19.82 -11.94
CA VAL A 6 3.70 -18.43 -11.59
C VAL A 6 3.16 -17.60 -12.75
N GLY A 7 1.84 -17.40 -12.76
CA GLY A 7 1.22 -16.42 -13.62
C GLY A 7 1.68 -15.06 -13.15
N ASN A 8 2.58 -14.42 -13.92
CA ASN A 8 2.89 -13.01 -13.76
C ASN A 8 1.58 -12.23 -13.83
N SER A 9 1.05 -11.86 -12.66
CA SER A 9 -0.17 -11.10 -12.53
C SER A 9 0.18 -9.64 -12.69
N GLU A 10 0.48 -9.22 -13.92
CA GLU A 10 0.73 -7.82 -14.24
C GLU A 10 -0.58 -7.03 -14.09
N LEU A 11 -0.63 -6.13 -13.11
CA LEU A 11 -1.74 -5.19 -12.89
C LEU A 11 -1.66 -3.99 -13.85
N ALA A 12 -1.37 -4.26 -15.13
CA ALA A 12 -1.20 -3.23 -16.14
C ALA A 12 -2.56 -2.84 -16.76
N ASN A 13 -2.83 -1.52 -16.82
CA ASN A 13 -4.00 -1.02 -17.53
C ASN A 13 -3.72 -1.00 -19.05
N ASN A 14 -4.19 -2.03 -19.77
CA ASN A 14 -4.06 -2.14 -21.23
C ASN A 14 -5.22 -1.47 -22.01
N SER A 15 -5.85 -0.43 -21.45
CA SER A 15 -6.93 0.27 -22.15
C SER A 15 -6.41 1.23 -23.23
N PHE A 16 -6.98 1.15 -24.43
CA PHE A 16 -6.75 2.13 -25.52
C PHE A 16 -7.53 3.44 -25.33
N LEU A 17 -8.06 3.67 -24.13
CA LEU A 17 -8.81 4.87 -23.79
C LEU A 17 -7.83 6.02 -23.52
N LYS A 18 -8.22 7.25 -23.88
CA LYS A 18 -7.44 8.46 -23.57
C LYS A 18 -7.25 8.68 -22.06
N GLN A 19 -8.04 8.00 -21.22
CA GLN A 19 -7.97 8.06 -19.77
C GLN A 19 -7.52 6.72 -19.20
N VAL A 20 -6.54 6.79 -18.30
CA VAL A 20 -6.03 5.64 -17.55
C VAL A 20 -6.68 5.65 -16.16
N PHE A 21 -7.39 4.58 -15.83
CA PHE A 21 -7.92 4.35 -14.49
C PHE A 21 -6.88 3.59 -13.66
N LEU A 22 -6.72 4.02 -12.40
CA LEU A 22 -5.90 3.33 -11.42
C LEU A 22 -6.75 2.32 -10.64
N GLN A 23 -6.23 1.11 -10.45
CA GLN A 23 -6.95 0.08 -9.72
C GLN A 23 -6.89 0.35 -8.22
N THR A 24 -8.03 0.26 -7.55
CA THR A 24 -8.12 0.43 -6.10
C THR A 24 -8.94 -0.68 -5.48
N VAL A 25 -8.71 -0.93 -4.19
CA VAL A 25 -9.43 -1.92 -3.39
C VAL A 25 -9.77 -1.33 -2.03
N ILE A 26 -10.88 -1.75 -1.43
CA ILE A 26 -11.32 -1.29 -0.11
C ILE A 26 -11.06 -2.39 0.92
N PHE A 27 -10.37 -2.01 2.00
CA PHE A 27 -10.13 -2.86 3.16
C PHE A 27 -10.73 -2.24 4.41
N CYS A 28 -11.08 -3.08 5.37
CA CYS A 28 -11.44 -2.68 6.73
C CYS A 28 -10.21 -2.74 7.62
N ILE A 29 -9.96 -1.68 8.38
CA ILE A 29 -8.91 -1.64 9.40
C ILE A 29 -9.52 -1.35 10.76
N ASN A 30 -8.98 -1.97 11.79
CA ASN A 30 -9.40 -1.73 13.17
C ASN A 30 -8.31 -0.96 13.90
N VAL A 31 -8.64 0.25 14.35
CA VAL A 31 -7.71 1.13 15.05
C VAL A 31 -8.41 1.72 16.28
N ASN A 32 -7.81 1.51 17.46
CA ASN A 32 -8.32 2.04 18.73
C ASN A 32 -9.81 1.73 18.99
N ALA A 33 -10.23 0.50 18.71
CA ALA A 33 -11.62 0.01 18.81
C ALA A 33 -12.62 0.58 17.78
N PHE A 34 -12.15 1.37 16.80
CA PHE A 34 -12.96 1.83 15.67
C PHE A 34 -12.60 1.09 14.39
N GLU A 35 -13.62 0.80 13.58
CA GLU A 35 -13.47 0.19 12.27
C GLU A 35 -13.56 1.26 11.18
N TYR A 36 -12.61 1.24 10.23
CA TYR A 36 -12.55 2.18 9.12
C TYR A 36 -12.45 1.44 7.79
N ASN A 37 -13.19 1.90 6.78
CA ASN A 37 -13.01 1.49 5.40
C ASN A 37 -11.97 2.40 4.75
N VAL A 38 -10.85 1.82 4.31
CA VAL A 38 -9.78 2.53 3.62
C VAL A 38 -9.69 2.06 2.19
N ARG A 39 -9.50 3.01 1.28
CA ARG A 39 -9.23 2.72 -0.14
C ARG A 39 -7.73 2.70 -0.36
N ILE A 40 -7.24 1.60 -0.92
CA ILE A 40 -5.84 1.37 -1.24
C ILE A 40 -5.68 1.45 -2.75
N LEU A 41 -4.66 2.17 -3.20
CA LEU A 41 -4.19 2.14 -4.58
C LEU A 41 -3.34 0.89 -4.79
N LEU A 42 -3.71 0.05 -5.75
CA LEU A 42 -2.91 -1.10 -6.14
C LEU A 42 -1.89 -0.64 -7.17
N ASP A 43 -0.64 -0.58 -6.74
CA ASP A 43 0.49 -0.20 -7.58
C ASP A 43 1.60 -1.23 -7.40
N SER A 44 1.99 -1.89 -8.49
CA SER A 44 3.08 -2.86 -8.54
C SER A 44 4.43 -2.23 -8.86
N GLY A 45 4.49 -0.91 -9.09
CA GLY A 45 5.72 -0.19 -9.42
C GLY A 45 6.67 -0.02 -8.23
N PRO A 46 6.20 0.44 -7.06
CA PRO A 46 7.06 0.64 -5.90
C PRO A 46 7.44 -0.67 -5.19
N GLU A 47 8.67 -0.73 -4.66
CA GLU A 47 9.14 -1.86 -3.83
C GLU A 47 8.42 -1.95 -2.48
N LYS A 48 7.92 -0.82 -1.97
CA LYS A 48 7.31 -0.69 -0.65
C LYS A 48 5.90 -0.14 -0.76
N ALA A 49 5.05 -0.52 0.19
CA ALA A 49 3.76 0.13 0.39
C ALA A 49 3.93 1.48 1.09
N TYR A 50 3.05 2.43 0.78
CA TYR A 50 3.06 3.77 1.35
C TYR A 50 1.71 4.15 1.92
N ILE A 51 1.74 4.92 2.99
CA ILE A 51 0.57 5.55 3.58
C ILE A 51 0.80 7.06 3.67
N SER A 52 -0.23 7.84 3.35
CA SER A 52 -0.08 9.29 3.46
C SER A 52 0.09 9.68 4.94
N LYS A 53 0.99 10.65 5.20
CA LYS A 53 1.20 11.21 6.54
C LYS A 53 -0.10 11.69 7.17
N PHE A 54 -0.98 12.27 6.35
CA PHE A 54 -2.34 12.65 6.76
C PHE A 54 -3.12 11.45 7.31
N MET A 55 -3.13 10.32 6.61
CA MET A 55 -3.89 9.14 7.04
C MET A 55 -3.31 8.48 8.28
N ALA A 56 -1.98 8.39 8.37
CA ALA A 56 -1.31 7.91 9.58
C ALA A 56 -1.72 8.71 10.82
N VAL A 57 -1.74 10.05 10.70
CA VAL A 57 -2.15 10.96 11.78
C VAL A 57 -3.65 10.87 12.07
N ALA A 58 -4.50 10.93 11.03
CA ALA A 58 -5.96 10.93 11.18
C ALA A 58 -6.49 9.64 11.83
N LEU A 59 -5.91 8.50 11.45
CA LEU A 59 -6.25 7.20 12.01
C LEU A 59 -5.50 6.91 13.31
N LYS A 60 -4.54 7.75 13.71
CA LYS A 60 -3.66 7.54 14.88
C LYS A 60 -2.96 6.18 14.83
N LEU A 61 -2.40 5.84 13.67
CA LEU A 61 -1.70 4.58 13.46
C LEU A 61 -0.45 4.51 14.33
N LYS A 62 -0.15 3.30 14.82
CA LYS A 62 1.04 3.06 15.61
C LYS A 62 2.28 3.06 14.72
N VAL A 63 3.20 3.96 15.02
CA VAL A 63 4.54 3.97 14.44
C VAL A 63 5.39 2.89 15.13
N LEU A 64 6.03 2.04 14.33
CA LEU A 64 6.92 0.97 14.80
C LEU A 64 8.39 1.42 14.85
N GLY A 65 8.76 2.45 14.10
CA GLY A 65 10.10 2.99 14.06
C GLY A 65 10.26 3.99 12.91
N GLU A 66 11.49 4.34 12.62
CA GLU A 66 11.83 5.26 11.53
C GLU A 66 12.92 4.65 10.65
N GLU A 67 12.91 4.98 9.37
CA GLU A 67 14.00 4.68 8.45
C GLU A 67 14.31 5.84 7.51
N THR A 68 15.47 5.76 6.87
CA THR A 68 15.78 6.61 5.72
C THR A 68 15.41 5.87 4.44
N VAL A 69 14.53 6.47 3.64
CA VAL A 69 14.12 5.92 2.34
C VAL A 69 14.77 6.72 1.22
N VAL A 70 15.26 6.02 0.19
CA VAL A 70 15.72 6.64 -1.05
C VAL A 70 14.73 6.28 -2.15
N TYR A 71 14.03 7.28 -2.66
CA TYR A 71 13.08 7.14 -3.76
C TYR A 71 13.79 7.34 -5.10
N GLY A 72 13.64 6.37 -5.99
CA GLY A 72 13.89 6.57 -7.42
C GLY A 72 12.64 7.14 -8.09
N LEU A 73 12.75 8.33 -8.66
CA LEU A 73 11.67 9.00 -9.37
C LEU A 73 11.93 8.96 -10.89
N PHE A 74 10.87 9.15 -11.67
CA PHE A 74 10.97 9.26 -13.12
C PHE A 74 12.00 10.31 -13.54
N GLY A 75 12.72 10.04 -14.64
CA GLY A 75 13.83 10.88 -15.09
C GLY A 75 15.16 10.64 -14.35
N GLY A 76 15.25 9.58 -13.55
CA GLY A 76 16.49 9.19 -12.85
C GLY A 76 16.79 10.04 -11.62
N ILE A 77 15.81 10.82 -11.14
CA ILE A 77 15.96 11.66 -9.95
C ILE A 77 15.92 10.77 -8.71
N GLN A 78 16.91 10.88 -7.84
CA GLN A 78 16.88 10.23 -6.54
C GLN A 78 16.55 11.22 -5.45
N ARG A 79 15.63 10.87 -4.55
CA ARG A 79 15.27 11.67 -3.38
C ARG A 79 15.48 10.87 -2.11
N LYS A 80 16.24 11.41 -1.17
CA LYS A 80 16.43 10.82 0.16
C LYS A 80 15.51 11.50 1.16
N GLU A 81 14.74 10.72 1.90
CA GLU A 81 13.91 11.20 3.01
C GLU A 81 14.33 10.47 4.30
N ALA A 82 14.89 11.24 5.23
CA ALA A 82 15.20 10.75 6.57
C ALA A 82 13.95 10.75 7.45
N ASN A 83 13.93 9.89 8.47
CA ASN A 83 12.86 9.80 9.47
C ASN A 83 11.47 9.45 8.87
N THR A 84 11.46 8.61 7.84
CA THR A 84 10.21 8.05 7.30
C THR A 84 9.67 7.03 8.30
N GLN A 85 8.40 7.17 8.69
CA GLN A 85 7.80 6.36 9.75
C GLN A 85 7.43 4.98 9.23
N LYS A 86 7.92 3.93 9.89
CA LYS A 86 7.45 2.56 9.65
C LYS A 86 6.16 2.32 10.40
N ILE A 87 5.15 1.88 9.68
CA ILE A 87 3.82 1.59 10.22
C ILE A 87 3.45 0.17 9.83
N SER A 88 2.75 -0.53 10.72
CA SER A 88 2.15 -1.82 10.40
C SER A 88 0.67 -1.81 10.72
N VAL A 89 -0.14 -2.24 9.76
CA VAL A 89 -1.60 -2.22 9.85
C VAL A 89 -2.15 -3.60 9.57
N ASN A 90 -2.98 -4.10 10.48
CA ASN A 90 -3.78 -5.28 10.22
C ASN A 90 -5.06 -4.87 9.50
N MET A 91 -5.32 -5.49 8.36
CA MET A 91 -6.41 -5.17 7.47
C MET A 91 -7.22 -6.43 7.16
N ASN A 92 -8.52 -6.27 6.98
CA ASN A 92 -9.43 -7.34 6.59
C ASN A 92 -10.16 -6.95 5.31
N ASN A 93 -10.54 -7.92 4.49
CA ASN A 93 -11.53 -7.64 3.45
C ASN A 93 -12.86 -7.24 4.11
N ILE A 94 -13.75 -6.61 3.35
CA ILE A 94 -15.05 -6.10 3.86
C ILE A 94 -15.87 -7.20 4.56
N ASP A 95 -15.85 -8.42 4.02
CA ASP A 95 -16.59 -9.56 4.60
C ASP A 95 -15.87 -10.24 5.76
N LYS A 96 -14.69 -9.75 6.17
CA LYS A 96 -13.87 -10.26 7.28
C LYS A 96 -13.50 -11.74 7.17
N ARG A 97 -13.45 -12.27 5.95
CA ARG A 97 -13.04 -13.66 5.64
C ARG A 97 -11.55 -13.80 5.45
N PHE A 98 -10.88 -12.72 5.05
CA PHE A 98 -9.46 -12.66 4.78
C PHE A 98 -8.86 -11.51 5.57
N SER A 99 -7.70 -11.78 6.16
CA SER A 99 -6.91 -10.80 6.90
C SER A 99 -5.49 -10.76 6.33
N CYS A 100 -4.92 -9.57 6.23
CA CYS A 100 -3.52 -9.37 5.91
C CYS A 100 -2.89 -8.32 6.82
N LYS A 101 -1.58 -8.44 7.00
CA LYS A 101 -0.77 -7.42 7.67
C LYS A 101 0.01 -6.68 6.60
N LEU A 102 -0.07 -5.36 6.60
CA LEU A 102 0.65 -4.48 5.69
C LEU A 102 1.66 -3.66 6.45
N ASP A 103 2.93 -3.78 6.06
CA ASP A 103 3.99 -2.89 6.51
C ASP A 103 4.18 -1.79 5.46
N ALA A 104 4.11 -0.53 5.89
CA ALA A 104 4.12 0.64 5.03
C ALA A 104 4.97 1.78 5.61
N ASN A 105 5.32 2.71 4.73
CA ASN A 105 6.10 3.92 5.00
C ASN A 105 5.30 5.21 4.84
#